data_AF-A0A2E5GA21-F1
#
_entry.id   AF-A0A2E5GA21-F1
#
_cell.length_a   1.000
_cell.length_b   1.000
_cell.length_c   1.000
_cell.angle_alpha   90.00
_cell.angle_beta   90.00
_cell.angle_gamma   90.00
#
_symmetry.space_group_name_H-M   'P 1'
#
loop_
_entity.id
_entity.type
_entity.pdbx_description
1 polymer ?
#
loop_
_entity_poly.entity_id
_entity_poly.type
_entity_poly.pdbx_seq_one_letter_code
_entity_poly.pdbx_strand_id
1 'polypeptide(L)' 'MNKDKLIKAVIWASMFSFCVLLCAFFIYVGNNRSRDGSHLFIIIGYCLLPTVFICAYKALRNIIDSIFS' A
#
# COMPACT_ATOMS: atom_id res chain seq x y z
N MET A 1 -18.03 16.20 -10.84
CA MET A 1 -17.29 15.92 -9.59
C MET A 1 -18.16 15.15 -8.61
N ASN A 2 -17.91 13.85 -8.50
CA ASN A 2 -18.70 12.94 -7.68
C ASN A 2 -18.06 12.76 -6.28
N LYS A 3 -18.71 13.30 -5.24
CA LYS A 3 -18.21 13.30 -3.85
C LYS A 3 -18.06 11.89 -3.26
N ASP A 4 -18.92 10.94 -3.62
CA ASP A 4 -18.85 9.58 -3.09
C ASP A 4 -17.60 8.84 -3.60
N LYS A 5 -17.27 9.06 -4.88
CA LYS A 5 -16.04 8.53 -5.48
C LYS A 5 -14.80 9.19 -4.88
N LEU A 6 -14.86 10.49 -4.57
CA LEU A 6 -13.78 11.20 -3.90
C LEU A 6 -13.50 10.64 -2.49
N ILE A 7 -14.54 10.33 -1.72
CA ILE A 7 -14.39 9.69 -0.40
C ILE A 7 -13.76 8.30 -0.55
N LYS A 8 -14.23 7.50 -1.51
CA LYS A 8 -13.61 6.19 -1.81
C LYS A 8 -12.13 6.33 -2.21
N ALA A 9 -11.78 7.34 -3.00
CA ALA A 9 -10.40 7.64 -3.34
C ALA A 9 -9.54 7.90 -2.10
N VAL A 10 -10.01 8.72 -1.16
CA VAL A 10 -9.29 9.02 0.09
C VAL A 10 -9.09 7.75 0.93
N ILE A 11 -10.12 6.89 1.03
CA ILE A 11 -10.02 5.61 1.74
C ILE A 11 -8.96 4.69 1.10
N TRP A 12 -8.95 4.58 -0.23
CA TRP A 12 -7.94 3.78 -0.92
C TRP A 12 -6.54 4.39 -0.81
N ALA A 13 -6.43 5.72 -0.81
CA ALA A 13 -5.16 6.43 -0.64
C ALA A 13 -4.59 6.27 0.78
N SER A 14 -5.43 6.31 1.82
CA SER A 14 -5.00 6.07 3.20
C SER A 14 -4.56 4.61 3.39
N MET A 15 -5.32 3.67 2.84
CA MET A 15 -4.95 2.25 2.86
C MET A 15 -3.65 1.98 2.10
N PHE A 16 -3.44 2.65 0.96
CA PHE A 16 -2.18 2.62 0.22
C PHE A 16 -1.01 3.10 1.09
N SER A 17 -1.13 4.28 1.70
CA SER A 17 -0.09 4.83 2.57
C SER A 17 0.25 3.89 3.73
N PHE A 18 -0.77 3.32 4.37
CA PHE A 18 -0.59 2.35 5.45
C PHE A 18 0.13 1.07 4.97
N CYS A 19 -0.27 0.51 3.82
CA CYS A 19 0.42 -0.66 3.24
C CYS A 19 1.89 -0.36 2.90
N VAL A 20 2.21 0.83 2.38
CA VAL A 20 3.60 1.24 2.11
C VAL A 20 4.40 1.30 3.41
N LEU A 21 3.86 1.90 4.46
CA LEU A 21 4.50 1.98 5.77
C LEU A 21 4.76 0.59 6.37
N LEU A 22 3.77 -0.30 6.31
CA LEU A 22 3.93 -1.69 6.75
C LEU A 22 4.99 -2.44 5.93
N CYS A 23 4.97 -2.30 4.59
CA CYS A 23 6.01 -2.84 3.72
C CYS A 23 7.41 -2.40 4.17
N ALA A 24 7.61 -1.10 4.31
CA ALA A 24 8.89 -0.52 4.70
C ALA A 24 9.31 -1.01 6.10
N PHE A 25 8.37 -1.09 7.03
CA PHE A 25 8.62 -1.59 8.38
C PHE A 25 9.07 -3.06 8.37
N PHE A 26 8.36 -3.94 7.65
CA PHE A 26 8.72 -5.36 7.56
C PHE A 26 10.07 -5.58 6.88
N ILE A 27 10.37 -4.84 5.82
CA ILE A 27 11.67 -4.89 5.15
C ILE A 27 12.78 -4.40 6.08
N TYR A 28 12.56 -3.29 6.80
CA TYR A 28 13.53 -2.74 7.74
C TYR A 28 13.83 -3.69 8.90
N VAL A 29 12.78 -4.19 9.57
CA VAL A 29 12.92 -5.18 10.66
C VAL A 29 13.55 -6.46 10.14
N GLY A 30 13.15 -6.91 8.95
CA GLY A 30 13.70 -8.10 8.31
C GLY A 30 15.18 -7.97 7.97
N ASN A 31 15.64 -6.81 7.51
CA ASN A 31 17.07 -6.56 7.27
C ASN A 31 17.86 -6.58 8.59
N ASN A 32 17.31 -6.01 9.66
CA ASN A 32 17.97 -6.02 10.97
C ASN A 32 18.06 -7.44 11.58
N ARG A 33 17.06 -8.29 11.34
CA ARG A 33 17.01 -9.70 11.77
C ARG A 33 17.68 -10.68 10.82
N SER A 34 18.09 -10.24 9.63
CA SER A 34 18.77 -11.12 8.66
C SER A 34 20.15 -11.58 9.13
N ARG A 35 20.75 -10.92 10.13
CA ARG A 35 21.96 -11.41 10.82
C ARG A 35 21.75 -12.74 11.55
N ASP A 36 20.51 -13.08 11.90
CA ASP A 36 20.15 -14.33 12.57
C ASP A 36 19.67 -15.41 11.56
N GLY A 37 19.84 -15.18 10.26
CA GLY A 37 19.45 -16.11 9.18
C GLY A 37 17.94 -16.19 8.88
N SER A 38 17.11 -15.41 9.58
CA SER A 38 15.66 -15.38 9.37
C SER A 38 15.23 -14.28 8.40
N HIS A 39 14.90 -14.67 7.17
CA HIS A 39 14.42 -13.75 6.11
C HIS A 39 12.89 -13.62 6.02
N LEU A 40 12.15 -14.20 6.97
CA LEU A 40 10.67 -14.24 6.95
C LEU A 40 10.04 -12.84 6.81
N PHE A 41 10.53 -11.86 7.58
CA PHE A 41 9.98 -10.50 7.54
C PHE A 41 10.26 -9.78 6.21
N ILE A 42 11.40 -10.07 5.55
CA ILE A 42 11.69 -9.56 4.22
C ILE A 42 10.71 -10.16 3.20
N ILE A 43 10.49 -11.47 3.25
CA ILE A 43 9.55 -12.17 2.36
C ILE A 43 8.14 -11.61 2.53
N ILE A 44 7.67 -11.40 3.77
CA ILE A 44 6.37 -10.79 4.06
C ILE A 44 6.27 -9.37 3.48
N GLY A 45 7.32 -8.55 3.66
CA GLY A 45 7.38 -7.21 3.07
C GLY A 45 7.29 -7.25 1.54
N TYR A 46 8.01 -8.15 0.88
CA TYR A 46 7.92 -8.32 -0.57
C TYR A 46 6.56 -8.84 -1.04
N CYS A 47 5.94 -9.76 -0.29
CA CYS A 47 4.59 -10.25 -0.58
C CYS A 47 3.50 -9.19 -0.41
N LEU A 48 3.73 -8.13 0.35
CA LEU A 48 2.80 -6.99 0.46
C LEU A 48 2.91 -6.01 -0.72
N LEU A 49 4.00 -6.03 -1.51
CA LEU A 49 4.17 -5.11 -2.65
C LEU A 49 3.03 -5.20 -3.68
N PRO A 50 2.55 -6.38 -4.11
CA PRO A 50 1.39 -6.48 -5.00
C PRO A 50 0.15 -5.78 -4.42
N THR A 51 -0.09 -5.90 -3.11
CA THR A 51 -1.20 -5.24 -2.42
C THR A 51 -1.06 -3.71 -2.48
N VAL A 52 0.17 -3.19 -2.29
CA VAL A 52 0.48 -1.77 -2.43
C VAL A 52 0.11 -1.27 -3.83
N PHE A 53 0.49 -1.98 -4.89
CA PHE A 53 0.14 -1.60 -6.27
C PHE A 53 -1.38 -1.63 -6.54
N ILE A 54 -2.10 -2.61 -6.01
CA ILE A 54 -3.57 -2.70 -6.15
C ILE A 54 -4.24 -1.52 -5.44
N CYS A 55 -3.80 -1.17 -4.23
CA CYS A 55 -4.33 -0.04 -3.48
C CYS A 55 -4.07 1.28 -4.24
N ALA A 56 -2.87 1.47 -4.79
CA ALA A 56 -2.54 2.64 -5.60
C ALA A 56 -3.43 2.76 -6.85
N TYR A 57 -3.60 1.66 -7.58
CA TYR A 57 -4.46 1.62 -8.76
C TYR A 57 -5.90 2.03 -8.44
N LYS A 58 -6.47 1.46 -7.36
CA LYS A 58 -7.84 1.79 -6.93
C LYS A 58 -7.97 3.22 -6.43
N ALA A 59 -6.95 3.75 -5.74
CA ALA A 59 -6.93 5.15 -5.32
C ALA A 59 -6.98 6.07 -6.55
N LEU A 60 -6.03 5.93 -7.47
CA LEU A 60 -5.93 6.75 -8.68
C LEU A 60 -7.18 6.64 -9.56
N ARG A 61 -7.70 5.42 -9.75
CA ARG A 61 -8.92 5.21 -10.53
C ARG A 61 -10.12 5.95 -9.94
N ASN A 62 -10.33 5.87 -8.62
CA ASN A 62 -11.42 6.59 -7.96
C ASN A 62 -11.23 8.11 -8.01
N ILE A 63 -9.98 8.62 -7.97
CA ILE A 63 -9.69 10.05 -8.12
C ILE A 63 -10.10 10.51 -9.52
N ILE A 64 -9.60 9.85 -10.57
CA ILE A 64 -9.89 10.17 -11.96
C ILE A 64 -11.41 10.09 -12.21
N ASP A 65 -12.03 8.99 -11.80
CA ASP A 65 -13.49 8.81 -11.92
C ASP A 65 -14.28 9.82 -11.09
N SER A 66 -13.72 10.43 -10.04
CA SER A 66 -14.41 11.48 -9.29
C SER A 66 -14.37 12.83 -9.99
N ILE A 67 -13.33 13.09 -10.79
CA ILE A 67 -13.09 14.36 -11.49
C ILE A 67 -13.85 14.39 -12.81
N PHE A 68 -13.70 13.34 -13.62
CA PHE A 68 -14.23 13.26 -14.99
C PHE A 68 -15.66 12.70 -15.06
N SER A 69 -16.26 12.36 -13.91
CA SER A 69 -17.66 11.92 -13.79
C SER A 69 -18.52 12.94 -13.05
#